data_AF-A0A7K6EPN4-F1
#
_entry.id   AF-A0A7K6EPN4-F1
#
_cell.length_a   1.000
_cell.length_b   1.000
_cell.length_c   1.000
_cell.angle_alpha   90.00
_cell.angle_beta   90.00
_cell.angle_gamma   90.00
#
_symmetry.space_group_name_H-M   'P 1'
#
loop_
_entity.id
_entity.type
_entity.pdbx_description
1 polymer ?
#
loop_
_entity_poly.entity_id
_entity_poly.type
_entity_poly.pdbx_seq_one_letter_code
_entity_poly.pdbx_strand_id
1 'polypeptide(L)'
;FLGHGKNHKDAASVRATHPIPAACGIYYFEVKIVSKGRDGYMGIGLSAQGVNMNRLPGWDKHSYGYHGDDGHSFCSSGTGQPYGPTFTTGDVIGCCVNLINNTCFYTKNGHSLGKFLFLPSQSNLYPTVGLQTPGEIVDANFGQQPFVFDIEDYMREWRAKIQSTIKRFPIGDRLGEWQAMLQNMVSSYLVHHGYCSTATAFARVTDTTIQEEQTSIKNRQRIQKLVLAGRVGEAIEATQQLYPGLLEHNPNLLFMLKCRQFVEMVNGTDSEVRCFSARSPRSQDSYPGSPSLSPRHGSSNSHVHSTGADSPTCSNGVMSTKSKQSHSKYPTLSSSSSSSSSSSPSSVNYSESNSTDSTKSQQHSSTSNQETSDSEMEMEAEHYPNGVLENSSTRIMNGTYKHEEILQTDESSMEDSCPQRQLCGGNHAATERMIQFGRELQILSEQLCREYGKNTMHKKMLQDAFSLLAYSDPWNCPVGQQLDPIQREPVCAALNSAILESQNLPKQPPLMLALGQASECLRLMARVGLGSCSFARVDDYLH
;
A
#
# COMPACT_ATOMS: atom_id res chain seq x y z
N PHE A 1 -36.28 -1.37 35.51
CA PHE A 1 -35.63 -1.57 36.83
C PHE A 1 -36.55 -2.39 37.76
N LEU A 2 -36.01 -3.11 38.76
CA LEU A 2 -36.75 -4.05 39.64
C LEU A 2 -36.60 -3.81 41.16
N GLY A 3 -35.81 -2.83 41.61
CA GLY A 3 -35.69 -2.51 43.04
C GLY A 3 -36.90 -1.74 43.59
N HIS A 4 -36.91 -1.47 44.90
CA HIS A 4 -38.05 -0.82 45.57
C HIS A 4 -38.13 0.70 45.31
N GLY A 5 -37.00 1.34 44.99
CA GLY A 5 -36.91 2.76 44.71
C GLY A 5 -37.42 3.66 45.83
N LYS A 6 -37.14 3.32 47.09
CA LYS A 6 -37.54 4.10 48.26
C LYS A 6 -36.48 5.12 48.68
N ASN A 7 -35.22 4.93 48.29
CA ASN A 7 -34.11 5.82 48.61
C ASN A 7 -32.98 5.72 47.58
N HIS A 8 -31.99 6.62 47.65
CA HIS A 8 -30.86 6.70 46.71
C HIS A 8 -29.95 5.45 46.67
N LYS A 9 -30.07 4.50 47.61
CA LYS A 9 -29.33 3.22 47.60
C LYS A 9 -30.05 2.13 46.80
N ASP A 10 -31.29 2.37 46.39
CA ASP A 10 -32.01 1.51 45.43
C ASP A 10 -31.52 1.75 43.99
N ALA A 11 -30.76 2.81 43.71
CA ALA A 11 -30.23 3.12 42.37
C ALA A 11 -29.33 2.01 41.81
N ALA A 12 -29.49 1.68 40.53
CA ALA A 12 -28.69 0.70 39.83
C ALA A 12 -28.32 1.17 38.41
N SER A 13 -27.05 1.03 38.04
CA SER A 13 -26.48 1.36 36.74
C SER A 13 -25.97 0.16 35.98
N VAL A 14 -25.96 0.26 34.66
CA VAL A 14 -25.32 -0.66 33.73
C VAL A 14 -24.37 0.10 32.80
N ARG A 15 -23.23 -0.51 32.48
CA ARG A 15 -22.26 -0.04 31.47
C ARG A 15 -22.41 -0.86 30.18
N ALA A 16 -22.02 -0.27 29.06
CA ALA A 16 -21.71 -1.02 27.84
C ALA A 16 -20.59 -2.05 28.10
N THR A 17 -20.47 -3.06 27.23
CA THR A 17 -19.50 -4.15 27.37
C THR A 17 -18.05 -3.73 27.09
N HIS A 18 -17.85 -2.63 26.36
CA HIS A 18 -16.55 -2.11 25.93
C HIS A 18 -16.46 -0.58 26.19
N PRO A 19 -15.25 -0.04 26.44
CA PRO A 19 -15.04 1.40 26.53
C PRO A 19 -15.10 2.05 25.14
N ILE A 20 -15.29 3.36 25.12
CA ILE A 20 -15.20 4.17 23.89
C ILE A 20 -13.77 4.08 23.33
N PRO A 21 -13.56 3.58 22.09
CA PRO A 21 -12.22 3.49 21.50
C PRO A 21 -11.66 4.88 21.21
N ALA A 22 -10.42 5.14 21.63
CA ALA A 22 -9.77 6.45 21.42
C ALA A 22 -9.64 6.84 19.94
N ALA A 23 -9.56 5.85 19.04
CA ALA A 23 -9.47 6.04 17.60
C ALA A 23 -10.78 6.47 16.92
N CYS A 24 -11.93 6.50 17.61
CA CYS A 24 -13.20 6.92 17.01
C CYS A 24 -13.24 8.43 16.70
N GLY A 25 -12.50 9.26 17.44
CA GLY A 25 -12.51 10.72 17.31
C GLY A 25 -13.78 11.40 17.82
N ILE A 26 -14.94 10.99 17.29
CA ILE A 26 -16.27 11.31 17.81
C ILE A 26 -17.00 9.99 18.04
N TYR A 27 -17.59 9.82 19.23
CA TYR A 27 -18.44 8.68 19.58
C TYR A 27 -19.79 9.20 20.05
N TYR A 28 -20.87 8.54 19.62
CA TYR A 28 -22.24 8.95 19.92
C TYR A 28 -23.11 7.73 20.22
N PHE A 29 -24.02 7.89 21.17
CA PHE A 29 -25.08 6.92 21.46
C PHE A 29 -26.33 7.66 21.92
N GLU A 30 -27.50 7.05 21.74
CA GLU A 30 -28.79 7.57 22.17
C GLU A 30 -29.49 6.62 23.14
N VAL A 31 -30.27 7.18 24.06
CA VAL A 31 -31.09 6.43 25.01
C VAL A 31 -32.52 6.95 24.93
N LYS A 32 -33.43 6.09 24.48
CA LYS A 32 -34.86 6.37 24.39
C LYS A 32 -35.55 6.02 25.71
N ILE A 33 -36.30 6.97 26.26
CA ILE A 33 -37.08 6.76 27.48
C ILE A 33 -38.39 6.06 27.10
N VAL A 34 -38.41 4.72 27.17
CA VAL A 34 -39.59 3.90 26.88
C VAL A 34 -40.66 4.08 27.97
N SER A 35 -40.25 4.29 29.22
CA SER A 35 -41.11 4.63 30.35
C SER A 35 -40.30 5.32 31.44
N LYS A 36 -40.75 6.48 31.92
CA LYS A 36 -40.20 7.15 33.11
C LYS A 36 -40.48 6.40 34.43
N GLY A 37 -41.28 5.33 34.40
CA GLY A 37 -41.75 4.66 35.60
C GLY A 37 -42.56 5.57 36.52
N ARG A 38 -42.34 5.43 37.83
CA ARG A 38 -43.03 6.22 38.86
C ARG A 38 -42.54 7.66 38.86
N ASP A 39 -41.27 7.87 39.20
CA ASP A 39 -40.73 9.22 39.43
C ASP A 39 -39.91 9.69 38.24
N GLY A 40 -39.00 8.85 37.72
CA GLY A 40 -38.12 9.18 36.58
C GLY A 40 -36.69 9.49 36.98
N TYR A 41 -36.20 8.92 38.09
CA TYR A 41 -34.84 9.08 38.61
C TYR A 41 -33.84 8.28 37.76
N MET A 42 -33.65 8.76 36.53
CA MET A 42 -32.86 8.13 35.48
C MET A 42 -31.68 9.01 35.12
N GLY A 43 -30.46 8.46 35.17
CA GLY A 43 -29.23 9.18 34.80
C GLY A 43 -28.56 8.53 33.59
N ILE A 44 -28.20 9.33 32.60
CA ILE A 44 -27.54 8.87 31.35
C ILE A 44 -26.16 9.54 31.27
N GLY A 45 -25.12 8.80 30.88
CA GLY A 45 -23.78 9.36 30.75
C GLY A 45 -22.67 8.35 30.59
N LEU A 46 -21.57 8.57 31.33
CA LEU A 46 -20.29 7.91 31.16
C LEU A 46 -19.70 7.51 32.51
N SER A 47 -19.10 6.32 32.62
CA SER A 47 -18.32 5.95 33.80
C SER A 47 -17.10 5.12 33.44
N ALA A 48 -16.05 5.22 34.23
CA ALA A 48 -14.85 4.40 34.08
C ALA A 48 -15.08 2.95 34.55
N GLN A 49 -14.14 2.06 34.22
CA GLN A 49 -14.07 0.72 34.79
C GLN A 49 -13.89 0.80 36.31
N GLY A 50 -14.51 -0.13 37.05
CA GLY A 50 -14.43 -0.19 38.51
C GLY A 50 -15.31 0.81 39.28
N VAL A 51 -15.93 1.79 38.62
CA VAL A 51 -16.96 2.64 39.25
C VAL A 51 -18.11 1.76 39.77
N ASN A 52 -18.58 2.07 40.98
CA ASN A 52 -19.70 1.41 41.65
C ASN A 52 -21.00 1.56 40.84
N MET A 53 -21.73 0.44 40.67
CA MET A 53 -22.95 0.39 39.87
C MET A 53 -24.23 0.49 40.69
N ASN A 54 -24.15 0.57 42.02
CA ASN A 54 -25.32 0.76 42.90
C ASN A 54 -25.60 2.26 43.15
N ARG A 55 -25.43 3.09 42.11
CA ARG A 55 -25.61 4.56 42.07
C ARG A 55 -25.93 5.00 40.64
N LEU A 56 -26.51 6.20 40.47
CA LEU A 56 -26.69 6.81 39.15
C LEU A 56 -25.37 7.40 38.58
N PRO A 57 -25.22 7.54 37.24
CA PRO A 57 -24.03 8.14 36.63
C PRO A 57 -23.77 9.57 37.13
N GLY A 58 -22.50 9.92 37.32
CA GLY A 58 -22.09 11.23 37.83
C GLY A 58 -21.88 11.32 39.35
N TRP A 59 -22.47 10.45 40.16
CA TRP A 59 -22.43 10.56 41.63
C TRP A 59 -21.13 10.12 42.31
N ASP A 60 -20.35 9.24 41.67
CA ASP A 60 -19.07 8.72 42.17
C ASP A 60 -17.89 9.17 41.29
N LYS A 61 -16.67 9.15 41.84
CA LYS A 61 -15.44 9.53 41.12
C LYS A 61 -15.28 8.75 39.81
N HIS A 62 -14.87 9.45 38.74
CA HIS A 62 -14.76 8.93 37.37
C HIS A 62 -16.10 8.48 36.77
N SER A 63 -17.20 9.03 37.29
CA SER A 63 -18.55 8.93 36.74
C SER A 63 -19.06 10.33 36.37
N TYR A 64 -19.86 10.40 35.29
CA TYR A 64 -20.42 11.62 34.70
C TYR A 64 -21.84 11.33 34.18
N GLY A 65 -22.79 12.23 34.40
CA GLY A 65 -24.19 11.98 34.02
C GLY A 65 -25.06 13.22 33.88
N TYR A 66 -26.19 13.06 33.21
CA TYR A 66 -27.30 14.02 33.07
C TYR A 66 -28.59 13.30 33.45
N HIS A 67 -29.38 13.93 34.34
CA HIS A 67 -30.48 13.27 35.06
C HIS A 67 -31.85 13.83 34.63
N GLY A 68 -32.84 12.94 34.56
CA GLY A 68 -34.13 13.22 33.93
C GLY A 68 -35.13 13.99 34.78
N ASP A 69 -35.04 13.87 36.11
CA ASP A 69 -35.98 14.43 37.07
C ASP A 69 -35.71 15.90 37.41
N ASP A 70 -34.45 16.32 37.44
CA ASP A 70 -34.04 17.69 37.75
C ASP A 70 -33.38 18.43 36.56
N GLY A 71 -33.03 17.73 35.47
CA GLY A 71 -32.30 18.30 34.32
C GLY A 71 -30.85 18.68 34.64
N HIS A 72 -30.33 18.29 35.80
CA HIS A 72 -28.98 18.63 36.24
C HIS A 72 -27.95 17.65 35.68
N SER A 73 -26.72 18.14 35.65
CA SER A 73 -25.54 17.36 35.29
C SER A 73 -24.66 17.12 36.51
N PHE A 74 -24.07 15.93 36.59
CA PHE A 74 -23.35 15.42 37.76
C PHE A 74 -21.94 14.99 37.34
N CYS A 75 -20.92 15.59 37.96
CA CYS A 75 -19.51 15.43 37.61
C CYS A 75 -18.72 14.89 38.80
N SER A 76 -18.62 13.56 38.94
CA SER A 76 -17.91 12.91 40.05
C SER A 76 -18.31 13.41 41.45
N SER A 77 -19.59 13.77 41.59
CA SER A 77 -20.18 14.49 42.72
C SER A 77 -21.64 14.09 42.90
N GLY A 78 -22.07 13.89 44.14
CA GLY A 78 -23.50 13.70 44.48
C GLY A 78 -24.34 14.98 44.40
N THR A 79 -23.72 16.14 44.19
CA THR A 79 -24.38 17.43 44.00
C THR A 79 -24.35 17.79 42.51
N GLY A 80 -25.52 17.84 41.88
CA GLY A 80 -25.67 18.21 40.47
C GLY A 80 -25.57 19.72 40.25
N GLN A 81 -25.47 20.13 38.98
CA GLN A 81 -25.51 21.53 38.53
C GLN A 81 -26.52 21.68 37.38
N PRO A 82 -27.33 22.75 37.33
CA PRO A 82 -28.27 22.98 36.23
C PRO A 82 -27.55 22.93 34.86
N TYR A 83 -28.14 22.22 33.90
CA TYR A 83 -27.51 21.99 32.59
C TYR A 83 -28.53 21.94 31.44
N GLY A 84 -29.56 21.10 31.56
CA GLY A 84 -30.57 20.90 30.53
C GLY A 84 -32.00 20.97 31.06
N PRO A 85 -33.00 20.76 30.19
CA PRO A 85 -34.37 20.50 30.62
C PRO A 85 -34.47 19.14 31.33
N THR A 86 -35.59 18.87 31.98
CA THR A 86 -35.95 17.50 32.40
C THR A 86 -36.27 16.61 31.19
N PHE A 87 -36.27 15.28 31.37
CA PHE A 87 -36.64 14.33 30.31
C PHE A 87 -37.49 13.15 30.82
N THR A 88 -38.36 12.63 29.96
CA THR A 88 -39.47 11.75 30.35
C THR A 88 -39.88 10.79 29.23
N THR A 89 -40.90 9.96 29.47
CA THR A 89 -41.44 8.99 28.51
C THR A 89 -41.63 9.58 27.12
N GLY A 90 -41.00 8.96 26.11
CA GLY A 90 -41.02 9.39 24.71
C GLY A 90 -39.80 10.19 24.27
N ASP A 91 -39.07 10.83 25.19
CA ASP A 91 -37.83 11.56 24.87
C ASP A 91 -36.70 10.60 24.44
N VAL A 92 -35.80 11.12 23.60
CA VAL A 92 -34.53 10.49 23.21
C VAL A 92 -33.39 11.40 23.65
N ILE A 93 -32.50 10.88 24.48
CA ILE A 93 -31.35 11.61 25.02
C ILE A 93 -30.07 11.01 24.45
N GLY A 94 -29.35 11.80 23.66
CA GLY A 94 -28.04 11.42 23.12
C GLY A 94 -26.89 11.90 23.98
N CYS A 95 -25.75 11.23 23.86
CA CYS A 95 -24.50 11.58 24.53
C CYS A 95 -23.37 11.52 23.50
N CYS A 96 -22.76 12.68 23.21
CA CYS A 96 -21.69 12.84 22.26
C CYS A 96 -20.36 13.08 22.98
N VAL A 97 -19.37 12.25 22.65
CA VAL A 97 -18.02 12.23 23.21
C VAL A 97 -17.05 12.59 22.10
N ASN A 98 -16.55 13.82 22.14
CA ASN A 98 -15.60 14.34 21.15
C ASN A 98 -14.18 14.29 21.72
N LEU A 99 -13.37 13.37 21.18
CA LEU A 99 -11.98 13.11 21.55
C LEU A 99 -10.98 13.96 20.75
N ILE A 100 -11.44 14.74 19.77
CA ILE A 100 -10.63 15.72 19.04
C ILE A 100 -10.28 16.90 19.97
N ASN A 101 -11.27 17.37 20.73
CA ASN A 101 -11.16 18.51 21.65
C ASN A 101 -11.38 18.12 23.13
N ASN A 102 -11.52 16.82 23.42
CA ASN A 102 -11.84 16.27 24.74
C ASN A 102 -13.07 16.93 25.41
N THR A 103 -14.20 16.97 24.70
CA THR A 103 -15.48 17.48 25.25
C THR A 103 -16.60 16.45 25.22
N CYS A 104 -17.56 16.61 26.13
CA CYS A 104 -18.82 15.87 26.14
C CYS A 104 -20.00 16.84 26.05
N PHE A 105 -21.07 16.47 25.34
CA PHE A 105 -22.38 17.14 25.38
C PHE A 105 -23.51 16.13 25.24
N TYR A 106 -24.69 16.48 25.73
CA TYR A 106 -25.91 15.71 25.50
C TYR A 106 -26.80 16.35 24.44
N THR A 107 -27.67 15.54 23.84
CA THR A 107 -28.76 16.00 22.98
C THR A 107 -30.10 15.63 23.62
N LYS A 108 -31.16 16.35 23.25
CA LYS A 108 -32.54 15.96 23.52
C LYS A 108 -33.34 16.06 22.22
N ASN A 109 -33.97 14.96 21.81
CA ASN A 109 -34.86 14.87 20.65
C ASN A 109 -34.25 15.49 19.37
N GLY A 110 -32.97 15.22 19.11
CA GLY A 110 -32.24 15.73 17.95
C GLY A 110 -31.64 17.13 18.10
N HIS A 111 -31.77 17.79 19.26
CA HIS A 111 -31.17 19.11 19.52
C HIS A 111 -30.03 19.04 20.54
N SER A 112 -28.89 19.69 20.26
CA SER A 112 -27.77 19.75 21.21
C SER A 112 -28.07 20.66 22.40
N LEU A 113 -27.73 20.21 23.61
CA LEU A 113 -27.84 20.97 24.85
C LEU A 113 -26.56 21.75 25.19
N GLY A 114 -25.57 21.77 24.29
CA GLY A 114 -24.29 22.44 24.50
C GLY A 114 -23.33 21.66 25.41
N LYS A 115 -22.07 22.12 25.48
CA LYS A 115 -20.98 21.42 26.18
C LYS A 115 -21.29 21.21 27.67
N PHE A 116 -21.33 19.95 28.08
CA PHE A 116 -21.43 19.51 29.47
C PHE A 116 -20.09 19.65 30.20
N LEU A 117 -19.03 19.01 29.70
CA LEU A 117 -17.71 19.01 30.35
C LEU A 117 -16.54 18.91 29.38
N PHE A 118 -15.33 19.16 29.91
CA PHE A 118 -14.09 18.66 29.35
C PHE A 118 -13.79 17.27 29.94
N LEU A 119 -13.47 16.31 29.09
CA LEU A 119 -13.19 14.92 29.48
C LEU A 119 -11.83 14.83 30.19
N PRO A 120 -11.71 14.01 31.25
CA PRO A 120 -10.43 13.77 31.88
C PRO A 120 -9.51 12.97 30.94
N SER A 121 -8.24 13.39 30.84
CA SER A 121 -7.21 12.63 30.14
C SER A 121 -7.13 11.19 30.65
N GLN A 122 -6.85 10.24 29.74
CA GLN A 122 -6.52 8.83 30.04
C GLN A 122 -7.64 7.98 30.67
N SER A 123 -8.91 8.43 30.70
CA SER A 123 -10.01 7.61 31.21
C SER A 123 -10.67 6.76 30.12
N ASN A 124 -10.57 5.42 30.22
CA ASN A 124 -11.40 4.48 29.46
C ASN A 124 -12.86 4.57 29.95
N LEU A 125 -13.66 5.41 29.32
CA LEU A 125 -15.06 5.65 29.66
C LEU A 125 -16.00 4.72 28.89
N TYR A 126 -17.04 4.27 29.58
CA TYR A 126 -18.08 3.39 29.06
C TYR A 126 -19.41 4.15 29.06
N PRO A 127 -20.22 4.09 27.97
CA PRO A 127 -21.62 4.46 28.02
C PRO A 127 -22.32 3.80 29.20
N THR A 128 -23.03 4.60 30.00
CA THR A 128 -23.64 4.17 31.27
C THR A 128 -25.05 4.72 31.39
N VAL A 129 -26.00 3.89 31.83
CA VAL A 129 -27.35 4.33 32.22
C VAL A 129 -27.67 3.79 33.60
N GLY A 130 -28.21 4.65 34.47
CA GLY A 130 -28.74 4.29 35.78
C GLY A 130 -30.22 4.58 35.91
N LEU A 131 -30.90 3.73 36.66
CA LEU A 131 -32.33 3.77 36.97
C LEU A 131 -32.48 3.59 38.50
N GLN A 132 -33.54 4.12 39.10
CA GLN A 132 -33.78 4.06 40.56
C GLN A 132 -35.22 3.75 40.96
N THR A 133 -36.25 3.91 40.09
CA THR A 133 -37.66 3.69 40.48
C THR A 133 -38.41 2.64 39.67
N PRO A 134 -39.43 1.98 40.28
CA PRO A 134 -40.22 0.95 39.59
C PRO A 134 -40.86 1.47 38.30
N GLY A 135 -40.89 0.60 37.27
CA GLY A 135 -41.47 0.92 35.97
C GLY A 135 -40.57 1.74 35.03
N GLU A 136 -39.37 2.14 35.45
CA GLU A 136 -38.39 2.78 34.57
C GLU A 136 -37.86 1.78 33.52
N ILE A 137 -38.00 2.13 32.25
CA ILE A 137 -37.60 1.36 31.07
C ILE A 137 -36.97 2.31 30.06
N VAL A 138 -35.80 1.93 29.55
CA VAL A 138 -35.07 2.63 28.49
C VAL A 138 -34.62 1.64 27.41
N ASP A 139 -34.36 2.15 26.22
CA ASP A 139 -33.72 1.43 25.12
C ASP A 139 -32.48 2.22 24.66
N ALA A 140 -31.39 1.55 24.28
CA ALA A 140 -30.08 2.16 24.05
C ALA A 140 -29.58 1.89 22.63
N ASN A 141 -29.53 2.94 21.81
CA ASN A 141 -29.03 2.92 20.44
C ASN A 141 -27.54 3.25 20.40
N PHE A 142 -26.73 2.26 20.01
CA PHE A 142 -25.29 2.38 19.74
C PHE A 142 -24.98 2.43 18.24
N GLY A 143 -25.98 2.78 17.42
CA GLY A 143 -25.91 2.78 15.95
C GLY A 143 -26.62 1.60 15.29
N GLN A 144 -27.34 0.74 16.05
CA GLN A 144 -28.16 -0.31 15.46
C GLN A 144 -29.47 0.19 14.82
N GLN A 145 -29.79 1.47 15.01
CA GLN A 145 -30.86 2.21 14.34
C GLN A 145 -30.36 3.63 13.98
N PRO A 146 -30.98 4.33 13.01
CA PRO A 146 -30.69 5.74 12.76
C PRO A 146 -30.85 6.58 14.04
N PHE A 147 -29.96 7.56 14.22
CA PHE A 147 -30.01 8.51 15.32
C PHE A 147 -31.03 9.63 15.08
N VAL A 148 -31.55 10.23 16.15
CA VAL A 148 -32.45 11.39 16.08
C VAL A 148 -31.65 12.70 15.91
N PHE A 149 -30.42 12.76 16.42
CA PHE A 149 -29.46 13.82 16.12
C PHE A 149 -28.71 13.53 14.81
N ASP A 150 -28.54 14.54 13.95
CA ASP A 150 -27.66 14.46 12.78
C ASP A 150 -26.18 14.51 13.21
N ILE A 151 -25.71 13.35 13.70
CA ILE A 151 -24.31 13.14 14.05
C ILE A 151 -23.40 13.15 12.80
N GLU A 152 -23.95 12.86 11.60
CA GLU A 152 -23.19 12.92 10.37
C GLU A 152 -22.81 14.36 10.03
N ASP A 153 -23.70 15.34 10.18
CA ASP A 153 -23.38 16.75 9.95
C ASP A 153 -22.34 17.27 10.95
N TYR A 154 -22.49 16.90 12.22
CA TYR A 154 -21.48 17.20 13.23
C TYR A 154 -20.11 16.60 12.85
N MET A 155 -20.07 15.37 12.33
CA MET A 155 -18.84 14.75 11.82
C MET A 155 -18.32 15.40 10.51
N ARG A 156 -19.19 15.88 9.63
CA ARG A 156 -18.82 16.67 8.43
C ARG A 156 -18.17 18.00 8.83
N GLU A 157 -18.76 18.71 9.79
CA GLU A 157 -18.25 19.98 10.31
C GLU A 157 -16.86 19.81 10.95
N TRP A 158 -16.66 18.76 11.75
CA TRP A 158 -15.35 18.45 12.34
C TRP A 158 -14.32 17.98 11.31
N ARG A 159 -14.71 17.19 10.29
CA ARG A 159 -13.82 16.85 9.17
C ARG A 159 -13.34 18.11 8.45
N ALA A 160 -14.25 19.03 8.11
CA ALA A 160 -13.91 20.29 7.45
C ALA A 160 -12.97 21.18 8.30
N LYS A 161 -13.18 21.24 9.63
CA LYS A 161 -12.29 21.95 10.57
C LYS A 161 -10.87 21.35 10.60
N ILE A 162 -10.75 20.03 10.65
CA ILE A 162 -9.45 19.35 10.65
C ILE A 162 -8.74 19.50 9.30
N GLN A 163 -9.43 19.29 8.18
CA GLN A 163 -8.88 19.51 6.84
C GLN A 163 -8.45 20.97 6.63
N SER A 164 -9.21 21.95 7.12
CA SER A 164 -8.81 23.37 7.05
C SER A 164 -7.62 23.70 7.95
N THR A 165 -7.43 23.01 9.08
CA THR A 165 -6.24 23.17 9.93
C THR A 165 -5.01 22.60 9.22
N ILE A 166 -5.12 21.43 8.59
CA ILE A 166 -4.03 20.80 7.83
C ILE A 166 -3.65 21.65 6.62
N LYS A 167 -4.63 22.09 5.80
CA LYS A 167 -4.39 22.94 4.62
C LYS A 167 -3.85 24.34 4.93
N ARG A 168 -3.92 24.79 6.19
CA ARG A 168 -3.37 26.08 6.67
C ARG A 168 -2.16 25.89 7.60
N PHE A 169 -1.65 24.67 7.77
CA PHE A 169 -0.50 24.44 8.62
C PHE A 169 0.73 25.12 8.00
N PRO A 170 1.49 25.94 8.75
CA PRO A 170 2.59 26.70 8.18
C PRO A 170 3.74 25.78 7.77
N ILE A 171 3.93 25.63 6.46
CA ILE A 171 5.22 25.22 5.90
C ILE A 171 6.15 26.41 6.14
N GLY A 172 7.17 26.22 6.99
CA GLY A 172 8.05 27.31 7.42
C GLY A 172 8.82 27.97 6.26
N ASP A 173 9.39 29.15 6.51
CA ASP A 173 9.83 30.16 5.51
C ASP A 173 10.89 29.70 4.49
N ARG A 174 11.37 28.45 4.60
CA ARG A 174 12.18 27.69 3.63
C ARG A 174 11.41 27.33 2.35
N LEU A 175 10.54 28.21 1.85
CA LEU A 175 9.61 27.92 0.75
C LEU A 175 10.32 27.40 -0.52
N GLY A 176 11.44 28.02 -0.88
CA GLY A 176 12.27 27.59 -2.02
C GLY A 176 12.96 26.24 -1.80
N GLU A 177 13.41 25.95 -0.57
CA GLU A 177 13.97 24.62 -0.25
C GLU A 177 12.90 23.53 -0.35
N TRP A 178 11.67 23.82 0.10
CA TRP A 178 10.56 22.86 0.03
C TRP A 178 10.15 22.57 -1.40
N GLN A 179 10.10 23.58 -2.27
CA GLN A 179 9.80 23.37 -3.69
C GLN A 179 10.92 22.57 -4.40
N ALA A 180 12.18 22.89 -4.15
CA ALA A 180 13.32 22.11 -4.65
C ALA A 180 13.33 20.66 -4.11
N MET A 181 12.96 20.46 -2.84
CA MET A 181 12.82 19.14 -2.23
C MET A 181 11.74 18.32 -2.95
N LEU A 182 10.54 18.88 -3.14
CA LEU A 182 9.45 18.20 -3.86
C LEU A 182 9.82 17.89 -5.32
N GLN A 183 10.49 18.82 -6.02
CA GLN A 183 10.98 18.58 -7.37
C GLN A 183 12.00 17.42 -7.42
N ASN A 184 12.93 17.37 -6.46
CA ASN A 184 13.87 16.24 -6.35
C ASN A 184 13.20 14.91 -5.97
N MET A 185 12.15 14.95 -5.14
CA MET A 185 11.36 13.75 -4.78
C MET A 185 10.55 13.21 -5.98
N VAL A 186 9.99 14.08 -6.83
CA VAL A 186 9.33 13.69 -8.08
C VAL A 186 10.34 13.22 -9.12
N SER A 187 11.44 13.94 -9.34
CA SER A 187 12.48 13.57 -10.29
C SER A 187 13.10 12.20 -9.96
N SER A 188 13.45 11.96 -8.69
CA SER A 188 13.96 10.66 -8.24
C SER A 188 12.93 9.52 -8.33
N TYR A 189 11.63 9.80 -8.14
CA TYR A 189 10.57 8.82 -8.41
C TYR A 189 10.49 8.46 -9.91
N LEU A 190 10.51 9.46 -10.80
CA LEU A 190 10.46 9.25 -12.24
C LEU A 190 11.67 8.45 -12.76
N VAL A 191 12.87 8.75 -12.26
CA VAL A 191 14.10 8.00 -12.57
C VAL A 191 14.03 6.57 -12.03
N HIS A 192 13.65 6.38 -10.76
CA HIS A 192 13.55 5.07 -10.11
C HIS A 192 12.64 4.12 -10.89
N HIS A 193 11.44 4.58 -11.28
CA HIS A 193 10.48 3.77 -12.03
C HIS A 193 10.76 3.66 -13.54
N GLY A 194 11.83 4.28 -14.06
CA GLY A 194 12.27 4.12 -15.45
C GLY A 194 11.53 5.02 -16.45
N TYR A 195 10.84 6.08 -15.99
CA TYR A 195 10.13 7.05 -16.83
C TYR A 195 11.09 8.07 -17.49
N CYS A 196 12.11 7.57 -18.19
CA CYS A 196 13.22 8.29 -18.82
C CYS A 196 12.82 9.61 -19.51
N SER A 197 11.85 9.55 -20.44
CA SER A 197 11.40 10.73 -21.20
C SER A 197 10.78 11.79 -20.30
N THR A 198 9.88 11.38 -19.40
CA THR A 198 9.20 12.26 -18.44
C THR A 198 10.18 12.88 -17.45
N ALA A 199 11.12 12.09 -16.90
CA ALA A 199 12.19 12.58 -16.03
C ALA A 199 13.05 13.63 -16.75
N THR A 200 13.42 13.39 -18.01
CA THR A 200 14.23 14.31 -18.82
C THR A 200 13.48 15.59 -19.16
N ALA A 201 12.18 15.52 -19.47
CA ALA A 201 11.34 16.68 -19.71
C ALA A 201 11.14 17.51 -18.44
N PHE A 202 10.85 16.86 -17.31
CA PHE A 202 10.71 17.49 -16.00
C PHE A 202 12.01 18.21 -15.59
N ALA A 203 13.15 17.53 -15.69
CA ALA A 203 14.47 18.07 -15.33
C ALA A 203 14.84 19.35 -16.10
N ARG A 204 14.43 19.48 -17.38
CA ARG A 204 14.61 20.69 -18.19
C ARG A 204 13.74 21.88 -17.77
N VAL A 205 12.66 21.64 -17.03
CA VAL A 205 11.71 22.66 -16.56
C VAL A 205 11.99 23.07 -15.10
N THR A 206 12.63 22.18 -14.32
CA THR A 206 12.92 22.40 -12.89
C THR A 206 14.40 22.60 -12.56
N ASP A 207 15.28 22.63 -13.57
CA ASP A 207 16.76 22.68 -13.45
C ASP A 207 17.36 21.61 -12.50
N THR A 208 16.65 20.49 -12.31
CA THR A 208 17.10 19.39 -11.42
C THR A 208 18.01 18.43 -12.15
N THR A 209 19.17 18.12 -11.57
CA THR A 209 20.12 17.16 -12.16
C THR A 209 19.69 15.71 -11.93
N ILE A 210 19.65 14.91 -13.01
CA ILE A 210 19.49 13.46 -12.94
C ILE A 210 20.87 12.85 -12.62
N GLN A 211 20.94 12.03 -11.56
CA GLN A 211 22.20 11.42 -11.10
C GLN A 211 22.54 10.09 -11.81
N GLU A 212 21.54 9.37 -12.32
CA GLU A 212 21.73 8.07 -12.98
C GLU A 212 21.94 8.25 -14.50
N GLU A 213 22.84 7.46 -15.08
CA GLU A 213 23.07 7.49 -16.53
C GLU A 213 21.86 6.95 -17.31
N GLN A 214 21.51 7.62 -18.41
CA GLN A 214 20.36 7.27 -19.25
C GLN A 214 20.43 5.83 -19.83
N THR A 215 21.62 5.24 -19.97
CA THR A 215 21.77 3.82 -20.37
C THR A 215 21.31 2.86 -19.27
N SER A 216 21.66 3.14 -18.00
CA SER A 216 21.22 2.37 -16.83
C SER A 216 19.69 2.43 -16.67
N ILE A 217 19.10 3.63 -16.80
CA ILE A 217 17.64 3.82 -16.75
C ILE A 217 16.95 2.99 -17.84
N LYS A 218 17.46 3.00 -19.08
CA LYS A 218 16.93 2.20 -20.21
C LYS A 218 17.13 0.69 -20.01
N ASN A 219 18.24 0.26 -19.41
CA ASN A 219 18.50 -1.14 -19.09
C ASN A 219 17.49 -1.67 -18.05
N ARG A 220 17.25 -0.92 -16.97
CA ARG A 220 16.22 -1.24 -15.98
C ARG A 220 14.82 -1.26 -16.60
N GLN A 221 14.47 -0.24 -17.38
CA GLN A 221 13.19 -0.16 -18.10
C GLN A 221 12.95 -1.36 -19.02
N ARG A 222 13.97 -1.85 -19.73
CA ARG A 222 13.90 -3.06 -20.57
C ARG A 222 13.59 -4.31 -19.73
N ILE A 223 14.28 -4.51 -18.60
CA ILE A 223 14.05 -5.64 -17.70
C ILE A 223 12.63 -5.58 -17.09
N GLN A 224 12.22 -4.41 -16.60
CA GLN A 224 10.88 -4.19 -16.04
C GLN A 224 9.77 -4.49 -17.07
N LYS A 225 9.94 -4.04 -18.33
CA LYS A 225 8.99 -4.33 -19.43
C LYS A 225 8.89 -5.82 -19.74
N LEU A 226 9.97 -6.60 -19.60
CA LEU A 226 9.93 -8.06 -19.76
C LEU A 226 9.13 -8.73 -18.62
N VAL A 227 9.37 -8.36 -17.36
CA VAL A 227 8.61 -8.90 -16.21
C VAL A 227 7.12 -8.57 -16.32
N LEU A 228 6.76 -7.31 -16.60
CA LEU A 228 5.36 -6.88 -16.71
C LEU A 228 4.63 -7.50 -17.92
N ALA A 229 5.37 -7.83 -18.99
CA ALA A 229 4.84 -8.58 -20.14
C ALA A 229 4.68 -10.10 -19.87
N GLY A 230 5.09 -10.61 -18.71
CA GLY A 230 5.07 -12.05 -18.38
C GLY A 230 6.22 -12.86 -18.99
N ARG A 231 7.25 -12.20 -19.53
CA ARG A 231 8.45 -12.82 -20.14
C ARG A 231 9.57 -12.89 -19.10
N VAL A 232 9.32 -13.61 -18.01
CA VAL A 232 10.16 -13.60 -16.82
C VAL A 232 11.48 -14.36 -17.05
N GLY A 233 11.49 -15.40 -17.87
CA GLY A 233 12.73 -16.08 -18.28
C GLY A 233 13.71 -15.12 -18.95
N GLU A 234 13.25 -14.36 -19.94
CA GLU A 234 14.05 -13.32 -20.61
C GLU A 234 14.45 -12.17 -19.69
N ALA A 235 13.62 -11.82 -18.69
CA ALA A 235 13.97 -10.82 -17.69
C ALA A 235 15.13 -11.28 -16.79
N ILE A 236 15.17 -12.57 -16.42
CA ILE A 236 16.27 -13.20 -15.67
C ILE A 236 17.55 -13.18 -16.52
N GLU A 237 17.49 -13.64 -17.77
CA GLU A 237 18.63 -13.63 -18.70
C GLU A 237 19.19 -12.21 -18.93
N ALA A 238 18.31 -11.24 -19.21
CA ALA A 238 18.71 -9.84 -19.38
C ALA A 238 19.32 -9.25 -18.10
N THR A 239 18.84 -9.65 -16.91
CA THR A 239 19.43 -9.26 -15.63
C THR A 239 20.84 -9.83 -15.48
N GLN A 240 21.05 -11.11 -15.77
CA GLN A 240 22.39 -11.74 -15.65
C GLN A 240 23.39 -11.20 -16.67
N GLN A 241 22.93 -10.77 -17.86
CA GLN A 241 23.78 -10.14 -18.88
C GLN A 241 24.16 -8.70 -18.53
N LEU A 242 23.22 -7.90 -18.01
CA LEU A 242 23.41 -6.47 -17.74
C LEU A 242 23.96 -6.19 -16.34
N TYR A 243 23.70 -7.07 -15.37
CA TYR A 243 24.11 -6.98 -13.96
C TYR A 243 24.68 -8.33 -13.47
N PRO A 244 25.86 -8.77 -13.97
CA PRO A 244 26.42 -10.08 -13.65
C PRO A 244 26.66 -10.27 -12.14
N GLY A 245 26.25 -11.42 -11.61
CA GLY A 245 26.36 -11.74 -10.18
C GLY A 245 25.20 -11.23 -9.32
N LEU A 246 24.29 -10.38 -9.82
CA LEU A 246 23.22 -9.80 -9.01
C LEU A 246 22.29 -10.88 -8.42
N LEU A 247 21.85 -11.84 -9.23
CA LEU A 247 20.91 -12.88 -8.83
C LEU A 247 21.60 -13.98 -8.01
N GLU A 248 22.88 -14.21 -8.28
CA GLU A 248 23.76 -15.15 -7.56
C GLU A 248 24.00 -14.70 -6.11
N HIS A 249 24.18 -13.39 -5.88
CA HIS A 249 24.25 -12.81 -4.53
C HIS A 249 22.87 -12.62 -3.86
N ASN A 250 21.77 -12.74 -4.62
CA ASN A 250 20.40 -12.55 -4.12
C ASN A 250 19.51 -13.79 -4.36
N PRO A 251 19.82 -14.95 -3.75
CA PRO A 251 19.10 -16.21 -4.00
C PRO A 251 17.59 -16.14 -3.72
N ASN A 252 17.15 -15.33 -2.75
CA ASN A 252 15.72 -15.12 -2.47
C ASN A 252 15.00 -14.39 -3.62
N LEU A 253 15.66 -13.46 -4.30
CA LEU A 253 15.12 -12.75 -5.47
C LEU A 253 15.08 -13.67 -6.69
N LEU A 254 16.15 -14.42 -6.94
CA LEU A 254 16.18 -15.44 -7.99
C LEU A 254 15.07 -16.48 -7.80
N PHE A 255 14.86 -16.94 -6.57
CA PHE A 255 13.77 -17.86 -6.24
C PHE A 255 12.39 -17.24 -6.51
N MET A 256 12.15 -16.00 -6.08
CA MET A 256 10.91 -15.27 -6.36
C MET A 256 10.65 -15.10 -7.86
N LEU A 257 11.68 -14.75 -8.64
CA LEU A 257 11.60 -14.63 -10.10
C LEU A 257 11.29 -15.98 -10.75
N LYS A 258 11.92 -17.08 -10.32
CA LYS A 258 11.64 -18.42 -10.85
C LYS A 258 10.24 -18.93 -10.45
N CYS A 259 9.75 -18.61 -9.25
CA CYS A 259 8.34 -18.83 -8.88
C CYS A 259 7.37 -18.06 -9.81
N ARG A 260 7.65 -16.78 -10.12
CA ARG A 260 6.82 -16.02 -11.06
C ARG A 260 6.91 -16.59 -12.48
N GLN A 261 8.10 -16.98 -12.94
CA GLN A 261 8.29 -17.60 -14.26
C GLN A 261 7.40 -18.85 -14.40
N PHE A 262 7.37 -19.74 -13.40
CA PHE A 262 6.47 -20.90 -13.42
C PHE A 262 4.99 -20.50 -13.56
N VAL A 263 4.53 -19.47 -12.84
CA VAL A 263 3.15 -18.97 -12.97
C VAL A 263 2.87 -18.40 -14.37
N GLU A 264 3.82 -17.72 -14.99
CA GLU A 264 3.67 -17.24 -16.38
C GLU A 264 3.80 -18.36 -17.43
N MET A 265 4.46 -19.47 -17.12
CA MET A 265 4.45 -20.70 -17.92
C MET A 265 3.08 -21.37 -17.88
N VAL A 266 2.45 -21.49 -16.70
CA VAL A 266 1.05 -21.93 -16.53
C VAL A 266 0.11 -21.05 -17.38
N ASN A 267 0.31 -19.73 -17.31
CA ASN A 267 -0.44 -18.70 -18.05
C ASN A 267 -0.16 -18.69 -19.57
N GLY A 268 0.86 -19.42 -20.05
CA GLY A 268 1.25 -19.46 -21.46
C GLY A 268 1.98 -18.21 -22.00
N THR A 269 2.39 -17.27 -21.14
CA THR A 269 2.98 -15.99 -21.58
C THR A 269 4.51 -15.97 -21.60
N ASP A 270 5.16 -16.82 -20.79
CA ASP A 270 6.63 -16.90 -20.72
C ASP A 270 7.24 -17.51 -22.00
N SER A 271 8.46 -17.09 -22.32
CA SER A 271 9.15 -17.47 -23.57
C SER A 271 9.38 -18.99 -23.68
N GLU A 272 9.65 -19.67 -22.58
CA GLU A 272 9.91 -21.12 -22.55
C GLU A 272 8.72 -21.96 -23.03
N VAL A 273 7.48 -21.47 -22.85
CA VAL A 273 6.26 -22.15 -23.33
C VAL A 273 5.75 -21.56 -24.65
N ARG A 274 5.84 -20.24 -24.82
CA ARG A 274 5.30 -19.50 -25.97
C ARG A 274 5.93 -19.91 -27.31
N CYS A 275 7.20 -20.33 -27.30
CA CYS A 275 7.89 -20.87 -28.48
C CYS A 275 7.22 -22.12 -29.07
N PHE A 276 6.52 -22.92 -28.26
CA PHE A 276 5.79 -24.10 -28.72
C PHE A 276 4.40 -23.74 -29.27
N SER A 277 3.73 -22.72 -28.71
CA SER A 277 2.42 -22.24 -29.19
C SER A 277 2.48 -21.62 -30.59
N ALA A 278 3.64 -21.10 -31.01
CA ALA A 278 3.86 -20.53 -32.34
C ALA A 278 4.00 -21.58 -33.48
N ARG A 279 4.02 -22.89 -33.17
CA ARG A 279 4.13 -23.98 -34.16
C ARG A 279 2.97 -24.97 -34.03
N SER A 280 1.78 -24.54 -34.43
CA SER A 280 0.65 -25.45 -34.65
C SER A 280 0.89 -26.30 -35.93
N PRO A 281 0.85 -27.64 -35.84
CA PRO A 281 1.05 -28.49 -37.01
C PRO A 281 -0.23 -28.59 -37.85
N ARG A 282 -0.28 -27.88 -38.98
CA ARG A 282 -1.19 -28.19 -40.08
C ARG A 282 -0.40 -28.69 -41.30
N SER A 283 -0.97 -29.66 -42.00
CA SER A 283 -0.41 -30.40 -43.15
C SER A 283 1.00 -30.97 -42.94
N GLN A 284 1.08 -32.14 -42.28
CA GLN A 284 2.09 -33.14 -42.63
C GLN A 284 1.47 -34.16 -43.60
N ASP A 285 1.66 -33.94 -44.89
CA ASP A 285 1.30 -34.92 -45.94
C ASP A 285 2.30 -34.82 -47.10
N SER A 286 3.43 -35.51 -46.96
CA SER A 286 4.39 -35.84 -48.04
C SER A 286 5.49 -36.77 -47.51
N TYR A 287 5.67 -37.94 -48.12
CA TYR A 287 6.74 -38.88 -47.80
C TYR A 287 8.09 -38.44 -48.40
N PRO A 288 9.24 -38.78 -47.77
CA PRO A 288 10.56 -38.53 -48.36
C PRO A 288 10.89 -39.54 -49.46
N GLY A 289 11.30 -39.07 -50.65
CA GLY A 289 11.55 -39.96 -51.80
C GLY A 289 12.43 -39.39 -52.91
N SER A 290 13.73 -39.72 -52.85
CA SER A 290 14.72 -39.73 -53.95
C SER A 290 15.19 -38.39 -54.57
N PRO A 291 16.43 -38.33 -55.13
CA PRO A 291 17.02 -37.13 -55.72
C PRO A 291 17.01 -37.13 -57.27
N SER A 292 17.24 -35.96 -57.90
CA SER A 292 18.44 -35.70 -58.75
C SER A 292 18.30 -34.49 -59.70
N LEU A 293 19.46 -34.06 -60.25
CA LEU A 293 19.70 -33.25 -61.47
C LEU A 293 19.21 -31.78 -61.55
N SER A 294 20.13 -30.93 -62.02
CA SER A 294 19.89 -29.55 -62.51
C SER A 294 19.63 -29.54 -64.03
N PRO A 295 19.22 -28.40 -64.62
CA PRO A 295 20.24 -27.60 -65.32
C PRO A 295 20.06 -26.05 -65.36
N ARG A 296 21.22 -25.39 -65.38
CA ARG A 296 21.62 -24.06 -65.92
C ARG A 296 20.60 -23.14 -66.62
N HIS A 297 20.69 -21.84 -66.32
CA HIS A 297 21.19 -20.72 -67.20
C HIS A 297 21.70 -19.60 -66.23
N GLY A 298 22.75 -18.80 -66.45
CA GLY A 298 23.07 -17.85 -67.53
C GLY A 298 22.79 -16.41 -67.02
N SER A 299 23.70 -15.42 -66.94
CA SER A 299 25.02 -15.21 -67.60
C SER A 299 25.91 -14.17 -66.86
N SER A 300 27.24 -14.19 -67.12
CA SER A 300 28.26 -13.07 -67.13
C SER A 300 28.31 -11.97 -66.05
N ASN A 301 29.45 -11.41 -65.58
CA ASN A 301 30.91 -11.44 -65.86
C ASN A 301 31.63 -10.67 -64.69
N SER A 302 32.96 -10.49 -64.49
CA SER A 302 34.26 -11.08 -64.92
C SER A 302 35.41 -10.52 -64.02
N HIS A 303 36.68 -10.96 -64.20
CA HIS A 303 37.94 -10.57 -63.47
C HIS A 303 38.06 -11.13 -62.01
N VAL A 304 39.05 -11.95 -61.57
CA VAL A 304 40.45 -12.32 -61.93
C VAL A 304 41.49 -11.27 -61.48
N HIS A 305 42.58 -11.51 -60.73
CA HIS A 305 43.44 -12.69 -60.40
C HIS A 305 43.45 -13.01 -58.86
N SER A 306 43.86 -14.16 -58.27
CA SER A 306 45.09 -15.02 -58.30
C SER A 306 46.37 -14.31 -57.80
N THR A 307 47.29 -14.86 -56.97
CA THR A 307 47.76 -16.25 -56.71
C THR A 307 48.38 -16.48 -55.30
N GLY A 308 48.45 -17.74 -54.82
CA GLY A 308 49.41 -18.25 -53.80
C GLY A 308 49.09 -17.94 -52.31
N ALA A 309 49.04 -18.86 -51.32
CA ALA A 309 49.75 -20.11 -50.97
C ALA A 309 50.84 -19.92 -49.90
N ASP A 310 50.58 -20.36 -48.64
CA ASP A 310 51.41 -21.34 -47.89
C ASP A 310 50.90 -21.59 -46.43
N SER A 311 51.15 -22.80 -45.93
CA SER A 311 50.93 -23.29 -44.54
C SER A 311 52.17 -24.12 -44.15
N PRO A 312 52.67 -24.11 -42.88
CA PRO A 312 52.12 -24.93 -41.77
C PRO A 312 52.03 -24.15 -40.43
N THR A 313 51.28 -24.52 -39.36
CA THR A 313 50.98 -25.81 -38.66
C THR A 313 51.98 -26.22 -37.58
N CYS A 314 51.73 -25.81 -36.32
CA CYS A 314 51.99 -26.57 -35.08
C CYS A 314 51.36 -25.87 -33.84
N SER A 315 51.36 -26.46 -32.63
CA SER A 315 50.62 -27.64 -32.14
C SER A 315 51.06 -28.01 -30.71
N ASN A 316 50.15 -27.88 -29.74
CA ASN A 316 50.09 -28.53 -28.40
C ASN A 316 51.27 -28.46 -27.38
N GLY A 317 50.91 -28.25 -26.11
CA GLY A 317 51.74 -28.51 -24.92
C GLY A 317 50.93 -28.38 -23.63
N VAL A 318 51.04 -29.31 -22.68
CA VAL A 318 50.17 -29.41 -21.48
C VAL A 318 50.96 -29.92 -20.25
N MET A 319 50.42 -29.69 -19.03
CA MET A 319 50.67 -30.38 -17.73
C MET A 319 51.64 -29.77 -16.68
N SER A 320 51.02 -29.18 -15.64
CA SER A 320 51.00 -29.70 -14.25
C SER A 320 52.12 -29.40 -13.20
N THR A 321 51.75 -28.57 -12.21
CA THR A 321 52.02 -28.65 -10.74
C THR A 321 53.44 -28.81 -10.15
N LYS A 322 53.80 -27.95 -9.17
CA LYS A 322 53.99 -28.36 -7.74
C LYS A 322 54.25 -27.21 -6.72
N SER A 323 53.37 -27.14 -5.72
CA SER A 323 53.58 -26.82 -4.28
C SER A 323 54.81 -26.04 -3.75
N LYS A 324 54.56 -25.05 -2.88
CA LYS A 324 55.29 -24.85 -1.59
C LYS A 324 54.54 -23.91 -0.61
N GLN A 325 54.99 -23.93 0.65
CA GLN A 325 54.60 -23.04 1.77
C GLN A 325 55.89 -22.41 2.36
N SER A 326 55.91 -21.48 3.31
CA SER A 326 54.91 -20.96 4.28
C SER A 326 55.07 -19.41 4.45
N HIS A 327 54.62 -18.65 5.45
CA HIS A 327 54.14 -18.94 6.82
C HIS A 327 53.25 -17.81 7.42
N SER A 328 53.14 -17.76 8.76
CA SER A 328 52.34 -16.81 9.57
C SER A 328 53.13 -15.58 10.05
N LYS A 329 52.45 -14.42 10.23
CA LYS A 329 52.59 -13.58 11.44
C LYS A 329 51.45 -12.54 11.59
N TYR A 330 50.89 -12.45 12.81
CA TYR A 330 50.11 -11.30 13.29
C TYR A 330 51.03 -10.20 13.84
N PRO A 331 50.51 -8.98 14.10
CA PRO A 331 50.22 -8.66 15.50
C PRO A 331 48.86 -7.97 15.75
N THR A 332 48.47 -7.90 17.01
CA THR A 332 47.27 -7.29 17.58
C THR A 332 47.57 -5.96 18.30
N LEU A 333 46.63 -5.01 18.32
CA LEU A 333 46.40 -3.99 19.38
C LEU A 333 44.98 -3.43 19.12
N SER A 334 43.95 -3.54 19.96
CA SER A 334 43.71 -3.07 21.34
C SER A 334 42.81 -1.81 21.38
N SER A 335 41.51 -2.05 21.61
CA SER A 335 40.57 -1.25 22.41
C SER A 335 40.91 0.21 22.80
N SER A 336 39.94 1.09 22.59
CA SER A 336 39.52 2.03 23.65
C SER A 336 38.01 2.26 23.59
N SER A 337 37.41 2.54 24.75
CA SER A 337 35.98 2.80 24.93
C SER A 337 35.77 4.13 25.65
N SER A 338 34.69 4.84 25.31
CA SER A 338 34.22 6.00 26.08
C SER A 338 32.70 6.07 26.02
N SER A 339 32.10 6.72 27.01
CA SER A 339 30.69 6.54 27.37
C SER A 339 29.96 7.87 27.54
N SER A 340 28.70 7.89 27.11
CA SER A 340 27.57 8.63 27.69
C SER A 340 27.77 10.06 28.20
N SER A 341 27.03 11.01 27.62
CA SER A 341 26.29 11.98 28.44
C SER A 341 25.03 12.47 27.70
N SER A 342 24.04 12.88 28.48
CA SER A 342 22.71 13.29 28.01
C SER A 342 22.40 14.70 28.48
N SER A 343 21.96 15.59 27.59
CA SER A 343 21.36 16.86 28.02
C SER A 343 20.42 17.49 27.00
N SER A 344 19.27 17.87 27.52
CA SER A 344 18.28 18.83 27.04
C SER A 344 17.53 19.30 28.30
N PRO A 345 16.75 20.40 28.29
CA PRO A 345 16.49 21.36 27.22
C PRO A 345 16.79 22.81 27.64
N SER A 346 16.52 23.78 26.77
CA SER A 346 15.90 25.05 27.19
C SER A 346 15.16 25.72 26.03
N SER A 347 14.07 26.43 26.37
CA SER A 347 13.29 27.24 25.45
C SER A 347 13.71 28.72 25.53
N VAL A 348 13.60 29.43 24.41
CA VAL A 348 13.54 30.90 24.38
C VAL A 348 12.47 31.32 23.39
N ASN A 349 11.91 32.50 23.62
CA ASN A 349 10.71 32.99 22.96
C ASN A 349 10.87 34.50 22.67
N TYR A 350 9.97 35.03 21.86
CA TYR A 350 9.71 36.46 21.61
C TYR A 350 10.59 37.32 20.67
N SER A 351 9.83 38.10 19.90
CA SER A 351 10.04 39.49 19.46
C SER A 351 10.61 39.80 18.08
N GLU A 352 9.71 40.42 17.31
CA GLU A 352 9.90 41.15 16.06
C GLU A 352 10.89 42.32 16.20
N SER A 353 11.54 42.71 15.09
CA SER A 353 11.37 44.08 14.54
C SER A 353 12.09 44.29 13.20
N ASN A 354 11.42 45.06 12.34
CA ASN A 354 11.87 45.75 11.11
C ASN A 354 13.38 46.09 11.05
N SER A 355 14.04 46.16 9.87
CA SER A 355 13.71 47.11 8.79
C SER A 355 14.58 46.90 7.53
N THR A 356 14.11 47.37 6.35
CA THR A 356 14.87 48.02 5.22
C THR A 356 16.14 47.36 4.62
N ASP A 357 16.50 47.51 3.34
CA ASP A 357 15.89 48.03 2.10
C ASP A 357 16.90 47.78 0.92
N SER A 358 16.61 48.24 -0.30
CA SER A 358 17.59 48.69 -1.31
C SER A 358 18.25 47.65 -2.26
N THR A 359 17.46 47.27 -3.27
CA THR A 359 17.77 47.41 -4.72
C THR A 359 19.02 46.83 -5.40
N LYS A 360 18.79 46.35 -6.64
CA LYS A 360 19.71 46.27 -7.81
C LYS A 360 20.82 45.20 -7.76
N SER A 361 21.30 44.67 -8.90
CA SER A 361 20.95 44.91 -10.32
C SER A 361 21.26 43.70 -11.21
N GLN A 362 20.57 43.59 -12.35
CA GLN A 362 20.92 42.69 -13.46
C GLN A 362 22.27 43.06 -14.09
N GLN A 363 22.95 42.07 -14.68
CA GLN A 363 23.66 42.24 -15.96
C GLN A 363 23.48 40.99 -16.84
N HIS A 364 23.54 41.18 -18.15
CA HIS A 364 23.45 40.12 -19.16
C HIS A 364 24.85 39.64 -19.58
N SER A 365 24.95 38.37 -19.99
CA SER A 365 25.82 37.97 -21.10
C SER A 365 25.24 36.73 -21.80
N SER A 366 25.48 36.59 -23.10
CA SER A 366 24.75 35.65 -23.96
C SER A 366 25.61 35.06 -25.08
N THR A 367 25.72 33.72 -25.09
CA THR A 367 26.30 32.86 -26.14
C THR A 367 25.88 31.41 -25.81
N SER A 368 25.76 30.45 -26.73
CA SER A 368 25.65 30.46 -28.20
C SER A 368 25.24 29.03 -28.62
N ASN A 369 24.42 28.90 -29.65
CA ASN A 369 23.84 27.65 -30.15
C ASN A 369 24.84 26.48 -30.33
N GLN A 370 24.38 25.26 -30.12
CA GLN A 370 24.64 24.18 -31.09
C GLN A 370 23.45 23.21 -31.14
N GLU A 371 22.91 22.99 -32.34
CA GLU A 371 21.81 22.07 -32.60
C GLU A 371 22.33 20.70 -33.04
N THR A 372 21.69 19.62 -32.57
CA THR A 372 21.82 18.29 -33.16
C THR A 372 20.43 17.67 -33.29
N SER A 373 19.96 17.57 -34.54
CA SER A 373 18.73 16.84 -34.88
C SER A 373 18.90 15.35 -34.58
N ASP A 374 17.89 14.72 -33.97
CA ASP A 374 17.62 13.31 -34.26
C ASP A 374 16.16 12.89 -34.00
N SER A 375 15.51 12.47 -35.09
CA SER A 375 14.48 11.41 -35.17
C SER A 375 13.42 11.31 -34.06
N GLU A 376 12.30 12.00 -34.25
CA GLU A 376 11.06 11.74 -33.48
C GLU A 376 10.46 10.37 -33.84
N MET A 377 10.02 9.62 -32.84
CA MET A 377 9.22 8.41 -33.02
C MET A 377 8.09 8.41 -31.99
N GLU A 378 6.87 8.67 -32.47
CA GLU A 378 5.66 8.62 -31.64
C GLU A 378 5.41 7.19 -31.16
N MET A 379 4.99 7.05 -29.90
CA MET A 379 4.40 5.82 -29.36
C MET A 379 3.12 6.19 -28.62
N GLU A 380 2.04 5.49 -28.94
CA GLU A 380 0.72 5.70 -28.36
C GLU A 380 0.72 5.35 -26.86
N ALA A 381 -0.04 6.13 -26.09
CA ALA A 381 -0.07 6.05 -24.63
C ALA A 381 -1.07 4.98 -24.13
N GLU A 382 -0.69 3.71 -24.24
CA GLU A 382 -1.38 2.61 -23.56
C GLU A 382 -1.45 2.88 -22.04
N HIS A 383 -2.68 3.05 -21.53
CA HIS A 383 -2.93 3.49 -20.15
C HIS A 383 -2.81 2.33 -19.17
N TYR A 384 -1.73 2.30 -18.39
CA TYR A 384 -1.60 1.44 -17.21
C TYR A 384 -1.77 2.26 -15.92
N PRO A 385 -2.59 1.81 -14.96
CA PRO A 385 -2.76 2.51 -13.69
C PRO A 385 -1.50 2.43 -12.83
N ASN A 386 -1.21 3.48 -12.05
CA ASN A 386 -0.09 3.47 -11.11
C ASN A 386 -0.41 2.57 -9.91
N GLY A 387 0.39 1.51 -9.73
CA GLY A 387 0.24 0.57 -8.62
C GLY A 387 0.41 1.21 -7.25
N VAL A 388 -0.68 1.32 -6.50
CA VAL A 388 -0.70 1.64 -5.06
C VAL A 388 -1.01 0.37 -4.29
N LEU A 389 -0.14 0.00 -3.34
CA LEU A 389 -0.25 -1.25 -2.58
C LEU A 389 -1.29 -1.15 -1.45
N GLU A 390 -2.59 -1.14 -1.79
CA GLU A 390 -3.65 -1.15 -0.78
C GLU A 390 -3.80 -2.53 -0.10
N ASN A 391 -3.55 -2.56 1.21
CA ASN A 391 -3.93 -3.66 2.10
C ASN A 391 -5.16 -3.26 2.93
N SER A 392 -6.26 -2.91 2.26
CA SER A 392 -7.55 -2.53 2.86
C SER A 392 -8.73 -2.91 1.96
N SER A 393 -9.79 -3.49 2.55
CA SER A 393 -10.95 -3.98 1.79
C SER A 393 -11.95 -2.87 1.45
N THR A 394 -11.72 -2.14 0.35
CA THR A 394 -12.68 -1.15 -0.18
C THR A 394 -12.87 -1.29 -1.69
N ARG A 395 -14.03 -1.82 -2.12
CA ARG A 395 -14.43 -1.89 -3.53
C ARG A 395 -14.79 -0.49 -4.04
N ILE A 396 -14.04 0.02 -5.01
CA ILE A 396 -14.45 1.16 -5.85
C ILE A 396 -14.83 0.61 -7.24
N MET A 397 -16.06 0.88 -7.69
CA MET A 397 -16.49 0.62 -9.07
C MET A 397 -16.47 1.94 -9.84
N ASN A 398 -16.03 1.92 -11.10
CA ASN A 398 -16.17 3.07 -11.99
C ASN A 398 -16.23 2.64 -13.47
N GLY A 399 -16.97 3.38 -14.30
CA GLY A 399 -16.87 3.36 -15.76
C GLY A 399 -17.28 2.08 -16.51
N THR A 400 -18.59 1.85 -16.71
CA THR A 400 -19.06 0.93 -17.76
C THR A 400 -19.02 1.62 -19.14
N TYR A 401 -18.18 1.12 -20.05
CA TYR A 401 -18.31 1.41 -21.48
C TYR A 401 -18.89 0.19 -22.20
N LYS A 402 -19.93 0.41 -23.02
CA LYS A 402 -20.44 -0.59 -23.97
C LYS A 402 -19.89 -0.25 -25.34
N HIS A 403 -19.33 -1.24 -26.04
CA HIS A 403 -19.13 -1.15 -27.48
C HIS A 403 -20.33 -1.85 -28.14
N GLU A 404 -21.15 -1.12 -28.87
CA GLU A 404 -22.09 -1.71 -29.83
C GLU A 404 -21.34 -1.90 -31.15
N GLU A 405 -21.39 -3.09 -31.73
CA GLU A 405 -21.25 -3.25 -33.18
C GLU A 405 -22.52 -3.91 -33.72
N ILE A 406 -23.00 -3.37 -34.84
CA ILE A 406 -24.26 -3.78 -35.46
C ILE A 406 -23.91 -4.59 -36.72
N LEU A 407 -24.21 -5.88 -36.70
CA LEU A 407 -24.51 -6.64 -37.92
C LEU A 407 -25.67 -7.60 -37.66
N GLN A 408 -26.36 -7.98 -38.75
CA GLN A 408 -27.73 -8.49 -38.70
C GLN A 408 -27.81 -10.01 -38.88
N THR A 409 -28.67 -10.62 -38.07
CA THR A 409 -29.58 -11.73 -38.40
C THR A 409 -29.07 -12.87 -39.29
N ASP A 410 -28.87 -14.05 -38.70
CA ASP A 410 -29.67 -15.21 -39.13
C ASP A 410 -29.91 -16.20 -37.96
N GLU A 411 -31.02 -16.93 -38.00
CA GLU A 411 -31.49 -17.83 -36.92
C GLU A 411 -31.16 -19.30 -37.26
N SER A 412 -30.03 -19.82 -36.76
CA SER A 412 -29.84 -21.27 -36.64
C SER A 412 -28.86 -21.66 -35.52
N SER A 413 -29.16 -22.76 -34.82
CA SER A 413 -28.48 -23.18 -33.60
C SER A 413 -27.16 -23.92 -33.87
N MET A 414 -26.05 -23.39 -33.37
CA MET A 414 -24.78 -24.11 -33.14
C MET A 414 -24.19 -23.68 -31.80
N GLU A 415 -23.47 -24.59 -31.12
CA GLU A 415 -22.88 -24.34 -29.80
C GLU A 415 -21.64 -23.44 -29.90
N ASP A 416 -21.75 -22.18 -29.47
CA ASP A 416 -20.61 -21.24 -29.48
C ASP A 416 -19.59 -21.62 -28.39
N SER A 417 -18.55 -22.34 -28.82
CA SER A 417 -17.47 -22.82 -27.98
C SER A 417 -16.46 -21.70 -27.71
N CYS A 418 -16.79 -20.83 -26.74
CA CYS A 418 -15.87 -19.85 -26.17
C CYS A 418 -14.49 -20.49 -25.92
N PRO A 419 -13.38 -19.91 -26.42
CA PRO A 419 -12.07 -20.56 -26.44
C PRO A 419 -11.55 -20.81 -25.02
N GLN A 420 -11.79 -22.02 -24.53
CA GLN A 420 -11.44 -22.46 -23.19
C GLN A 420 -9.93 -22.28 -22.97
N ARG A 421 -9.55 -21.48 -21.97
CA ARG A 421 -8.14 -21.24 -21.65
C ARG A 421 -7.50 -22.54 -21.19
N GLN A 422 -6.50 -23.01 -21.93
CA GLN A 422 -5.78 -24.25 -21.65
C GLN A 422 -4.40 -23.98 -21.08
N LEU A 423 -3.98 -24.83 -20.14
CA LEU A 423 -2.61 -24.85 -19.59
C LEU A 423 -1.57 -24.77 -20.71
N CYS A 424 -0.61 -23.84 -20.58
CA CYS A 424 0.45 -23.61 -21.57
C CYS A 424 -0.05 -23.42 -23.02
N GLY A 425 -1.29 -22.93 -23.22
CA GLY A 425 -1.90 -22.78 -24.54
C GLY A 425 -2.27 -24.11 -25.23
N GLY A 426 -2.43 -25.20 -24.46
CA GLY A 426 -2.86 -26.51 -24.96
C GLY A 426 -1.74 -27.38 -25.56
N ASN A 427 -0.49 -26.91 -25.60
CA ASN A 427 0.61 -27.64 -26.21
C ASN A 427 1.27 -28.62 -25.21
N HIS A 428 1.25 -29.93 -25.51
CA HIS A 428 1.83 -30.98 -24.68
C HIS A 428 3.30 -30.75 -24.32
N ALA A 429 4.13 -30.34 -25.29
CA ALA A 429 5.56 -30.11 -25.07
C ALA A 429 5.82 -28.90 -24.16
N ALA A 430 4.94 -27.89 -24.20
CA ALA A 430 4.98 -26.75 -23.28
C ALA A 430 4.59 -27.17 -21.85
N THR A 431 3.56 -28.01 -21.71
CA THR A 431 3.17 -28.62 -20.43
C THR A 431 4.29 -29.50 -19.84
N GLU A 432 4.99 -30.28 -20.67
CA GLU A 432 6.17 -31.05 -20.24
C GLU A 432 7.34 -30.16 -19.78
N ARG A 433 7.63 -29.07 -20.50
CA ARG A 433 8.62 -28.06 -20.06
C ARG A 433 8.23 -27.42 -18.73
N MET A 434 6.97 -27.03 -18.55
CA MET A 434 6.44 -26.48 -17.30
C MET A 434 6.58 -27.48 -16.13
N ILE A 435 6.22 -28.76 -16.33
CA ILE A 435 6.36 -29.80 -15.30
C ILE A 435 7.83 -30.02 -14.94
N GLN A 436 8.74 -30.03 -15.93
CA GLN A 436 10.17 -30.18 -15.70
C GLN A 436 10.76 -28.98 -14.94
N PHE A 437 10.38 -27.75 -15.32
CA PHE A 437 10.75 -26.53 -14.59
C PHE A 437 10.22 -26.54 -13.14
N GLY A 438 9.01 -27.05 -12.91
CA GLY A 438 8.47 -27.21 -11.56
C GLY A 438 9.32 -28.13 -10.67
N ARG A 439 9.92 -29.19 -11.24
CA ARG A 439 10.87 -30.07 -10.51
C ARG A 439 12.17 -29.33 -10.19
N GLU A 440 12.70 -28.55 -11.13
CA GLU A 440 13.90 -27.74 -10.94
C GLU A 440 13.70 -26.67 -9.85
N LEU A 441 12.52 -26.02 -9.83
CA LEU A 441 12.13 -25.05 -8.81
C LEU A 441 11.96 -25.68 -7.41
N GLN A 442 11.41 -26.91 -7.33
CA GLN A 442 11.36 -27.68 -6.08
C GLN A 442 12.78 -28.01 -5.56
N ILE A 443 13.68 -28.46 -6.43
CA ILE A 443 15.08 -28.74 -6.07
C ILE A 443 15.78 -27.47 -5.57
N LEU A 444 15.57 -26.33 -6.23
CA LEU A 444 16.10 -25.04 -5.80
C LEU A 444 15.59 -24.65 -4.41
N SER A 445 14.30 -24.84 -4.12
CA SER A 445 13.76 -24.58 -2.77
C SER A 445 14.35 -25.50 -1.71
N GLU A 446 14.65 -26.76 -2.04
CA GLU A 446 15.31 -27.67 -1.12
C GLU A 446 16.77 -27.31 -0.87
N GLN A 447 17.51 -26.87 -1.89
CA GLN A 447 18.86 -26.35 -1.72
C GLN A 447 18.86 -25.13 -0.79
N LEU A 448 18.02 -24.13 -1.07
CA LEU A 448 17.91 -22.93 -0.22
C LEU A 448 17.49 -23.27 1.21
N CYS A 449 16.63 -24.29 1.40
CA CYS A 449 16.25 -24.77 2.74
C CYS A 449 17.38 -25.49 3.49
N ARG A 450 18.35 -26.08 2.79
CA ARG A 450 19.55 -26.71 3.39
C ARG A 450 20.62 -25.67 3.73
N GLU A 451 20.77 -24.64 2.90
CA GLU A 451 21.81 -23.62 3.02
C GLU A 451 21.44 -22.46 3.95
N TYR A 452 20.22 -21.94 3.85
CA TYR A 452 19.74 -20.78 4.63
C TYR A 452 18.62 -21.12 5.63
N GLY A 453 18.19 -22.38 5.68
CA GLY A 453 17.14 -22.85 6.59
C GLY A 453 15.71 -22.62 6.08
N LYS A 454 14.73 -22.92 6.94
CA LYS A 454 13.30 -22.98 6.56
C LYS A 454 12.68 -21.59 6.37
N ASN A 455 12.58 -21.13 5.12
CA ASN A 455 11.84 -19.92 4.75
C ASN A 455 10.34 -20.24 4.52
N THR A 456 9.46 -19.64 5.33
CA THR A 456 7.99 -19.83 5.24
C THR A 456 7.37 -19.17 4.01
N MET A 457 7.93 -18.05 3.53
CA MET A 457 7.46 -17.38 2.32
C MET A 457 7.78 -18.22 1.08
N HIS A 458 8.99 -18.80 0.99
CA HIS A 458 9.35 -19.69 -0.12
C HIS A 458 8.41 -20.90 -0.20
N LYS A 459 8.12 -21.54 0.95
CA LYS A 459 7.14 -22.63 1.01
C LYS A 459 5.75 -22.18 0.54
N LYS A 460 5.27 -21.00 0.98
CA LYS A 460 3.97 -20.48 0.56
C LYS A 460 3.93 -20.23 -0.95
N MET A 461 4.94 -19.56 -1.51
CA MET A 461 5.01 -19.26 -2.95
C MET A 461 4.99 -20.51 -3.81
N LEU A 462 5.71 -21.57 -3.41
CA LEU A 462 5.62 -22.88 -4.06
C LEU A 462 4.22 -23.49 -3.94
N GLN A 463 3.63 -23.46 -2.75
CA GLN A 463 2.31 -24.03 -2.52
C GLN A 463 1.25 -23.31 -3.35
N ASP A 464 1.25 -21.97 -3.38
CA ASP A 464 0.32 -21.16 -4.14
C ASP A 464 0.52 -21.40 -5.66
N ALA A 465 1.77 -21.44 -6.14
CA ALA A 465 2.08 -21.67 -7.56
C ALA A 465 1.75 -23.09 -8.04
N PHE A 466 2.17 -24.13 -7.33
CA PHE A 466 1.90 -25.53 -7.71
C PHE A 466 0.42 -25.91 -7.53
N SER A 467 -0.32 -25.23 -6.65
CA SER A 467 -1.76 -25.44 -6.50
C SER A 467 -2.54 -25.12 -7.79
N LEU A 468 -2.01 -24.28 -8.69
CA LEU A 468 -2.60 -24.03 -10.01
C LEU A 468 -2.73 -25.30 -10.86
N LEU A 469 -1.85 -26.30 -10.67
CA LEU A 469 -1.89 -27.58 -11.38
C LEU A 469 -2.90 -28.58 -10.80
N ALA A 470 -3.49 -28.30 -9.63
CA ALA A 470 -4.43 -29.20 -8.96
C ALA A 470 -5.87 -29.08 -9.48
N TYR A 471 -6.14 -28.14 -10.40
CA TYR A 471 -7.47 -27.83 -10.92
C TYR A 471 -7.49 -27.90 -12.45
N SER A 472 -8.59 -28.41 -13.02
CA SER A 472 -8.80 -28.47 -14.48
C SER A 472 -8.89 -27.08 -15.13
N ASP A 473 -9.28 -26.07 -14.34
CA ASP A 473 -9.26 -24.65 -14.71
C ASP A 473 -8.46 -23.87 -13.65
N PRO A 474 -7.22 -23.46 -13.97
CA PRO A 474 -6.37 -22.67 -13.07
C PRO A 474 -6.90 -21.25 -12.79
N TRP A 475 -7.67 -20.65 -13.68
CA TRP A 475 -8.15 -19.26 -13.54
C TRP A 475 -9.34 -19.17 -12.57
N ASN A 476 -10.17 -20.21 -12.50
CA ASN A 476 -11.30 -20.30 -11.57
C ASN A 476 -10.98 -21.01 -10.22
N CYS A 477 -9.70 -21.30 -9.93
CA CYS A 477 -9.31 -21.93 -8.66
C CYS A 477 -9.09 -20.92 -7.51
N PRO A 478 -9.01 -21.37 -6.24
CA PRO A 478 -8.83 -20.46 -5.07
C PRO A 478 -7.55 -19.62 -5.08
N VAL A 479 -6.56 -19.98 -5.90
CA VAL A 479 -5.32 -19.22 -6.11
C VAL A 479 -5.20 -18.64 -7.53
N GLY A 480 -6.29 -18.65 -8.33
CA GLY A 480 -6.31 -18.19 -9.72
C GLY A 480 -5.91 -16.71 -9.88
N GLN A 481 -6.06 -15.91 -8.82
CA GLN A 481 -5.54 -14.54 -8.73
C GLN A 481 -4.02 -14.45 -8.97
N GLN A 482 -3.24 -15.53 -8.78
CA GLN A 482 -1.82 -15.57 -9.13
C GLN A 482 -1.57 -15.33 -10.63
N LEU A 483 -2.51 -15.71 -11.50
CA LEU A 483 -2.41 -15.55 -12.95
C LEU A 483 -2.76 -14.13 -13.43
N ASP A 484 -3.23 -13.26 -12.53
CA ASP A 484 -3.51 -11.86 -12.82
C ASP A 484 -2.19 -11.10 -13.13
N PRO A 485 -2.13 -10.29 -14.21
CA PRO A 485 -0.99 -9.44 -14.52
C PRO A 485 -0.54 -8.53 -13.37
N ILE A 486 -1.43 -8.08 -12.48
CA ILE A 486 -1.08 -7.20 -11.34
C ILE A 486 -0.07 -7.87 -10.38
N GLN A 487 -0.09 -9.20 -10.29
CA GLN A 487 0.84 -9.98 -9.47
C GLN A 487 2.28 -10.00 -10.03
N ARG A 488 2.53 -9.37 -11.19
CA ARG A 488 3.88 -9.11 -11.73
C ARG A 488 4.53 -7.90 -11.06
N GLU A 489 3.76 -6.93 -10.57
CA GLU A 489 4.27 -5.67 -10.03
C GLU A 489 5.19 -5.84 -8.82
N PRO A 490 4.88 -6.66 -7.78
CA PRO A 490 5.75 -6.80 -6.62
C PRO A 490 7.12 -7.41 -6.96
N VAL A 491 7.12 -8.36 -7.91
CA VAL A 491 8.33 -9.02 -8.40
C VAL A 491 9.18 -8.07 -9.26
N CYS A 492 8.52 -7.29 -10.12
CA CYS A 492 9.15 -6.24 -10.93
C CYS A 492 9.79 -5.15 -10.05
N ALA A 493 9.06 -4.67 -9.05
CA ALA A 493 9.54 -3.66 -8.10
C ALA A 493 10.72 -4.18 -7.26
N ALA A 494 10.67 -5.42 -6.78
CA ALA A 494 11.76 -6.03 -6.03
C ALA A 494 13.04 -6.21 -6.88
N LEU A 495 12.90 -6.63 -8.15
CA LEU A 495 14.03 -6.73 -9.08
C LEU A 495 14.66 -5.36 -9.36
N ASN A 496 13.84 -4.34 -9.68
CA ASN A 496 14.35 -2.96 -9.87
C ASN A 496 15.05 -2.43 -8.61
N SER A 497 14.49 -2.70 -7.42
CA SER A 497 15.09 -2.32 -6.12
C SER A 497 16.47 -2.95 -5.89
N ALA A 498 16.66 -4.21 -6.30
CA ALA A 498 17.94 -4.91 -6.16
C ALA A 498 18.98 -4.48 -7.20
N ILE A 499 18.55 -4.13 -8.43
CA ILE A 499 19.42 -3.52 -9.43
C ILE A 499 19.95 -2.18 -8.92
N LEU A 500 19.07 -1.31 -8.42
CA LEU A 500 19.47 -0.04 -7.84
C LEU A 500 20.41 -0.22 -6.64
N GLU A 501 20.13 -1.15 -5.72
CA GLU A 501 21.05 -1.47 -4.62
C GLU A 501 22.43 -1.92 -5.11
N SER A 502 22.51 -2.77 -6.13
CA SER A 502 23.80 -3.22 -6.71
C SER A 502 24.65 -2.07 -7.27
N GLN A 503 24.02 -0.96 -7.62
CA GLN A 503 24.64 0.28 -8.09
C GLN A 503 24.83 1.33 -6.98
N ASN A 504 24.56 0.98 -5.71
CA ASN A 504 24.52 1.88 -4.54
C ASN A 504 23.45 2.99 -4.61
N LEU A 505 22.40 2.81 -5.42
CA LEU A 505 21.26 3.72 -5.54
C LEU A 505 20.12 3.34 -4.58
N PRO A 506 19.22 4.28 -4.20
CA PRO A 506 18.15 4.02 -3.25
C PRO A 506 17.15 2.96 -3.74
N LYS A 507 16.91 1.91 -2.92
CA LYS A 507 15.94 0.84 -3.22
C LYS A 507 14.51 1.35 -3.47
N GLN A 508 14.14 2.44 -2.81
CA GLN A 508 12.81 3.06 -2.88
C GLN A 508 12.97 4.58 -3.06
N PRO A 509 12.10 5.23 -3.86
CA PRO A 509 12.17 6.67 -4.04
C PRO A 509 11.70 7.39 -2.77
N PRO A 510 12.32 8.53 -2.38
CA PRO A 510 11.96 9.27 -1.17
C PRO A 510 10.47 9.66 -1.08
N LEU A 511 9.80 9.83 -2.22
CA LEU A 511 8.35 10.11 -2.28
C LEU A 511 7.50 8.98 -1.66
N MET A 512 7.80 7.72 -1.97
CA MET A 512 7.09 6.57 -1.39
C MET A 512 7.40 6.40 0.09
N LEU A 513 8.65 6.68 0.50
CA LEU A 513 9.06 6.66 1.91
C LEU A 513 8.31 7.73 2.71
N ALA A 514 8.17 8.96 2.19
CA ALA A 514 7.43 10.04 2.84
C ALA A 514 5.93 9.72 2.99
N LEU A 515 5.29 9.16 1.95
CA LEU A 515 3.89 8.72 2.01
C LEU A 515 3.70 7.59 3.04
N GLY A 516 4.57 6.58 3.04
CA GLY A 516 4.55 5.50 4.03
C GLY A 516 4.75 6.00 5.46
N GLN A 517 5.67 6.95 5.67
CA GLN A 517 5.91 7.58 6.96
C GLN A 517 4.71 8.42 7.43
N ALA A 518 4.04 9.14 6.53
CA ALA A 518 2.82 9.90 6.87
C ALA A 518 1.68 8.97 7.32
N SER A 519 1.44 7.88 6.58
CA SER A 519 0.43 6.87 6.94
C SER A 519 0.73 6.16 8.26
N GLU A 520 1.99 5.76 8.48
CA GLU A 520 2.43 5.18 9.76
C GLU A 520 2.34 6.20 10.91
N CYS A 521 2.65 7.48 10.67
CA CYS A 521 2.52 8.55 11.66
C CYS A 521 1.06 8.69 12.12
N LEU A 522 0.09 8.79 11.20
CA LEU A 522 -1.34 8.81 11.53
C LEU A 522 -1.75 7.54 12.31
N ARG A 523 -1.23 6.37 11.94
CA ARG A 523 -1.47 5.11 12.65
C ARG A 523 -0.84 5.07 14.05
N LEU A 524 0.21 5.83 14.32
CA LEU A 524 0.81 6.00 15.65
C LEU A 524 0.03 7.03 16.48
N MET A 525 -0.39 8.14 15.88
CA MET A 525 -1.28 9.13 16.51
C MET A 525 -2.58 8.46 17.01
N ALA A 526 -3.16 7.55 16.21
CA ALA A 526 -4.33 6.77 16.59
C ALA A 526 -4.08 5.85 17.79
N ARG A 527 -2.91 5.21 17.89
CA ARG A 527 -2.52 4.36 19.04
C ARG A 527 -2.29 5.17 20.32
N VAL A 528 -1.84 6.42 20.21
CA VAL A 528 -1.67 7.35 21.34
C VAL A 528 -3.01 8.01 21.74
N GLY A 529 -4.06 7.85 20.92
CA GLY A 529 -5.41 8.36 21.22
C GLY A 529 -5.64 9.81 20.82
N LEU A 530 -4.88 10.34 19.85
CA LEU A 530 -5.08 11.69 19.32
C LEU A 530 -6.31 11.72 18.39
N GLY A 531 -7.48 12.01 18.95
CA GLY A 531 -8.77 11.89 18.25
C GLY A 531 -8.87 12.65 16.91
N SER A 532 -8.06 13.68 16.69
CA SER A 532 -7.97 14.41 15.42
C SER A 532 -7.53 13.57 14.23
N CYS A 533 -6.70 12.52 14.41
CA CYS A 533 -6.21 11.71 13.29
C CYS A 533 -7.30 10.83 12.65
N SER A 534 -8.42 10.59 13.33
CA SER A 534 -9.58 9.87 12.77
C SER A 534 -10.25 10.63 11.61
N PHE A 535 -10.01 11.94 11.49
CA PHE A 535 -10.54 12.82 10.45
C PHE A 535 -9.50 13.20 9.38
N ALA A 536 -8.38 12.49 9.31
CA ALA A 536 -7.35 12.66 8.30
C ALA A 536 -6.82 11.31 7.80
N ARG A 537 -6.97 11.03 6.50
CA ARG A 537 -6.21 9.98 5.79
C ARG A 537 -5.17 10.65 4.88
N VAL A 538 -4.13 9.93 4.47
CA VAL A 538 -3.21 10.42 3.42
C VAL A 538 -3.94 10.47 2.07
N ASP A 539 -4.72 9.43 1.80
CA ASP A 539 -5.53 9.21 0.60
C ASP A 539 -6.47 10.41 0.29
N ASP A 540 -7.02 11.05 1.31
CA ASP A 540 -7.86 12.28 1.21
C ASP A 540 -7.14 13.47 0.53
N TYR A 541 -5.82 13.38 0.32
CA TYR A 541 -4.94 14.39 -0.29
C TYR A 541 -4.18 13.88 -1.54
N LEU A 542 -4.54 12.70 -2.06
CA LEU A 542 -3.95 12.10 -3.28
C LEU A 542 -4.91 12.19 -4.49
N HIS A 543 -5.82 13.17 -4.48
CA HIS A 543 -6.90 13.37 -5.45
C HIS A 543 -6.93 14.82 -5.95
#